data_AF-A0A261Y2I3-F1
#
_entry.id   AF-A0A261Y2I3-F1
#
_cell.length_a   1.000
_cell.length_b   1.000
_cell.length_c   1.000
_cell.angle_alpha   90.00
_cell.angle_beta   90.00
_cell.angle_gamma   90.00
#
_symmetry.space_group_name_H-M   'P 1'
#
loop_
_entity.id
_entity.type
_entity.pdbx_description
1 polymer ?
#
loop_
_entity_poly.entity_id
_entity_poly.type
_entity_poly.pdbx_seq_one_letter_code
_entity_poly.pdbx_strand_id
1 'polypeptide(L)' 'MVQPSETEGTSPVRCLRLLSPDGGDIRGLSELLILERIMNKLKPKWKLKEAPIPADVFDMIGGTSIGG' A
#
# COMPACT_ATOMS: atom_id res chain seq x y z
N MET A 1 12.43 27.08 -39.37
CA MET A 1 11.96 27.82 -38.17
C MET A 1 11.37 26.78 -37.23
N VAL A 2 12.14 26.41 -36.21
CA VAL A 2 11.80 25.35 -35.26
C VAL A 2 10.75 25.88 -34.29
N GLN A 3 9.63 25.17 -34.14
CA GLN A 3 8.75 25.33 -32.98
C GLN A 3 9.26 24.34 -31.89
N PRO A 4 9.49 24.79 -30.65
CA PRO A 4 9.95 23.90 -29.59
C PRO A 4 8.83 22.96 -29.16
N SER A 5 9.18 21.67 -29.06
CA SER A 5 8.34 20.62 -28.49
C SER A 5 8.21 20.83 -26.99
N GLU A 6 7.05 21.29 -26.53
CA GLU A 6 6.66 21.18 -25.13
C GLU A 6 6.35 19.71 -24.82
N THR A 7 7.37 18.98 -24.38
CA THR A 7 7.19 17.69 -23.71
C THR A 7 6.59 17.96 -22.33
N GLU A 8 5.27 18.03 -22.25
CA GLU A 8 4.53 17.94 -21.00
C GLU A 8 4.86 16.60 -20.34
N GLY A 9 5.79 16.67 -19.39
CA GLY A 9 6.15 15.57 -18.50
C GLY A 9 5.02 15.30 -17.52
N THR A 10 3.93 14.70 -17.99
CA THR A 10 2.89 14.17 -17.11
C THR A 10 3.44 12.91 -16.46
N SER A 11 4.18 13.08 -15.36
CA SER A 11 4.49 11.96 -14.47
C SER A 11 3.18 11.30 -14.07
N PRO A 12 3.03 9.97 -14.22
CA PRO A 12 1.78 9.31 -13.89
C PRO A 12 1.44 9.62 -12.43
N VAL A 13 0.24 10.15 -12.20
CA VAL A 13 -0.26 10.47 -10.87
C VAL A 13 -0.36 9.14 -10.12
N ARG A 14 0.65 8.84 -9.28
CA ARG A 14 0.61 7.65 -8.44
C ARG A 14 -0.46 7.87 -7.37
N CYS A 15 -1.45 6.98 -7.35
CA CYS A 15 -2.45 6.98 -6.29
C CYS A 15 -1.77 6.58 -4.96
N LEU A 16 -1.92 7.42 -3.94
CA LEU A 16 -1.38 7.20 -2.62
C LEU A 16 -2.11 6.02 -1.95
N ARG A 17 -1.35 5.05 -1.44
CA ARG A 17 -1.89 3.88 -0.72
C ARG A 17 -1.64 4.04 0.77
N LEU A 18 -2.70 4.35 1.51
CA LEU A 18 -2.69 4.50 2.97
C LEU A 18 -3.27 3.26 3.65
N LEU A 19 -2.58 2.75 4.67
CA LEU A 19 -3.09 1.75 5.60
C LEU A 19 -3.29 2.39 6.98
N SER A 20 -4.51 2.29 7.51
CA SER A 20 -4.86 2.77 8.84
C SER A 20 -5.45 1.62 9.66
N PRO A 21 -4.65 0.91 10.46
CA PRO A 21 -5.18 -0.06 11.42
C PRO A 21 -5.95 0.71 12.51
N ASP A 22 -7.19 0.31 12.74
CA ASP A 22 -7.99 0.92 13.79
C ASP A 22 -7.41 0.56 15.17
N GLY A 23 -7.62 1.44 16.14
CA GLY A 23 -7.28 1.16 17.54
C GLY A 23 -8.23 0.13 18.13
N GLY A 24 -8.08 -1.14 17.74
CA GLY A 24 -8.74 -2.26 18.37
C GLY A 24 -8.08 -2.58 19.71
N ASP A 25 -8.89 -2.85 20.73
CA ASP A 25 -8.51 -3.46 22.00
C ASP A 25 -7.95 -4.89 21.75
N ILE A 26 -8.40 -5.93 22.45
CA ILE A 26 -8.04 -7.35 22.18
C ILE A 26 -8.21 -7.87 20.72
N ARG A 27 -8.76 -7.06 19.82
CA ARG A 27 -9.06 -7.40 18.41
C ARG A 27 -7.88 -7.21 17.44
N GLY A 28 -6.72 -6.72 17.90
CA GLY A 28 -5.55 -6.48 17.04
C GLY A 28 -5.05 -7.74 16.29
N LEU A 29 -5.26 -8.94 16.83
CA LEU A 29 -4.92 -10.18 16.11
C LEU A 29 -5.75 -10.37 14.84
N SER A 30 -7.04 -9.99 14.87
CA SER A 30 -7.90 -10.10 13.69
C SER A 30 -7.45 -9.16 12.57
N GLU A 31 -7.00 -7.95 12.92
CA GLU A 31 -6.44 -6.98 11.98
C GLU A 31 -5.16 -7.51 11.33
N LEU A 32 -4.26 -8.10 12.13
CA LEU A 32 -3.03 -8.70 11.61
C LEU A 32 -3.32 -9.87 10.66
N LEU A 33 -4.26 -10.75 11.01
CA LEU A 33 -4.68 -11.88 10.17
C LEU A 33 -5.34 -11.40 8.87
N ILE A 34 -6.14 -10.34 8.93
CA ILE A 34 -6.73 -9.71 7.74
C ILE A 34 -5.62 -9.13 6.85
N LEU A 35 -4.67 -8.39 7.42
CA LEU A 35 -3.55 -7.79 6.69
C LEU A 35 -2.68 -8.87 6.03
N GLU A 36 -2.32 -9.91 6.76
CA GLU A 36 -1.59 -11.07 6.23
C GLU A 36 -2.36 -11.73 5.08
N ARG A 37 -3.68 -11.88 5.22
CA ARG A 37 -4.52 -12.45 4.15
C ARG A 37 -4.54 -11.56 2.91
N ILE A 38 -4.55 -10.24 3.07
CA ILE A 38 -4.49 -9.28 1.96
C ILE A 38 -3.13 -9.40 1.25
N MET A 39 -2.01 -9.38 1.99
CA MET A 39 -0.67 -9.50 1.40
C MET A 39 -0.51 -10.82 0.62
N ASN A 40 -0.98 -11.93 1.20
CA ASN A 40 -0.97 -13.23 0.53
C ASN A 40 -1.83 -13.27 -0.75
N LYS A 41 -2.94 -12.52 -0.79
CA LYS A 41 -3.77 -12.39 -2.01
C LYS A 41 -3.11 -11.53 -3.08
N LEU A 42 -2.22 -10.60 -2.72
CA LEU A 42 -1.49 -9.78 -3.69
C LEU A 42 -0.43 -10.59 -4.44
N LYS A 43 0.21 -11.57 -3.79
CA LYS A 43 1.22 -12.44 -4.40
C LYS A 43 0.82 -12.99 -5.79
N PRO A 44 -0.29 -13.74 -5.95
CA PRO A 44 -0.69 -14.25 -7.26
C PRO A 44 -1.18 -13.14 -8.19
N LYS A 45 -1.82 -12.08 -7.67
CA LYS A 45 -2.34 -10.96 -8.48
C LYS A 45 -1.21 -10.16 -9.16
N TRP A 46 -0.10 -9.99 -8.47
CA TRP A 46 1.07 -9.23 -8.94
C TRP A 46 2.20 -10.13 -9.43
N LYS A 47 1.97 -11.44 -9.49
CA LYS A 47 2.95 -12.45 -9.95
C LYS A 47 4.28 -12.39 -9.17
N LEU A 48 4.19 -12.20 -7.86
CA LEU A 48 5.36 -12.15 -6.96
C LEU A 48 5.79 -13.56 -6.53
N LYS A 49 7.10 -13.74 -6.30
CA LYS A 49 7.65 -15.01 -5.76
C LYS A 49 7.23 -15.24 -4.31
N GLU A 50 7.05 -14.17 -3.56
CA GLU A 50 6.66 -14.15 -2.15
C GLU A 50 5.59 -13.08 -1.90
N ALA A 51 4.89 -13.15 -0.77
CA ALA A 51 3.94 -12.12 -0.40
C ALA A 51 4.71 -10.82 -0.11
N PRO A 52 4.27 -9.66 -0.62
CA PRO A 52 4.93 -8.41 -0.32
C PRO A 52 4.73 -8.07 1.16
N ILE A 53 5.70 -7.40 1.77
CA ILE A 53 5.49 -6.84 3.10
C ILE A 53 4.64 -5.57 2.98
N PRO A 54 3.85 -5.20 4.01
CA PRO A 54 2.99 -4.01 3.95
C PRO A 54 3.72 -2.72 3.54
N ALA A 55 4.98 -2.55 3.96
CA ALA A 55 5.80 -1.39 3.62
C ALA A 55 6.15 -1.28 2.12
N ASP A 56 6.10 -2.38 1.35
CA ASP A 56 6.29 -2.34 -0.10
C ASP A 56 5.00 -1.90 -0.84
N VAL A 57 3.86 -1.98 -0.14
CA VAL A 57 2.53 -1.78 -0.71
C VAL A 57 1.95 -0.43 -0.32
N PHE A 58 2.17 0.04 0.90
CA PHE A 58 1.58 1.26 1.41
C PHE A 58 2.63 2.35 1.56
N ASP A 59 2.32 3.52 1.03
CA ASP A 59 3.21 4.70 1.11
C ASP A 59 3.19 5.30 2.52
N MET A 60 2.12 5.07 3.27
CA MET A 60 2.00 5.45 4.67
C MET A 60 1.18 4.39 5.43
N ILE A 61 1.66 4.07 6.64
CA ILE A 61 0.97 3.18 7.58
C ILE A 61 0.88 3.94 8.90
N GLY A 62 -0.32 4.12 9.43
CA GLY A 62 -0.51 4.80 10.70
C GLY A 62 -1.77 4.32 11.40
N GLY A 63 -1.62 3.81 12.62
CA GLY A 63 -2.74 3.41 13.46
C GLY A 63 -2.71 4.11 14.81
N THR A 64 -3.69 3.78 15.65
CA THR A 64 -3.81 4.32 17.01
C THR A 64 -3.76 3.18 18.03
N SER A 65 -3.16 3.40 19.20
CA SER A 65 -3.06 2.38 20.27
C SER A 65 -2.30 1.11 19.81
N ILE A 66 -2.88 -0.10 19.96
CA ILE A 66 -2.26 -1.38 19.56
C ILE A 66 -2.09 -1.49 18.02
N GLY A 67 -2.84 -0.71 17.25
CA GLY A 67 -2.73 -0.66 15.78
C GLY A 67 -1.64 0.27 15.24
N GLY A 68 -0.94 1.02 16.10
CA GLY A 68 0.11 1.99 15.73
C GLY A 68 1.51 1.40 15.61
#